data_AF-A0A5N9HG55-F1
#
_entry.id   AF-A0A5N9HG55-F1
#
_cell.length_a   1.000
_cell.length_b   1.000
_cell.length_c   1.000
_cell.angle_alpha   90.00
_cell.angle_beta   90.00
_cell.angle_gamma   90.00
#
_symmetry.space_group_name_H-M   'P 1'
#
loop_
_entity.id
_entity.type
_entity.pdbx_description
1 polymer ?
#
loop_
_entity_poly.entity_id
_entity_poly.type
_entity_poly.pdbx_seq_one_letter_code
_entity_poly.pdbx_strand_id
1 'polypeptide(L)'
;MSIEDIILQNDNRGVSQLRKHLPENFCMETAQKLLNNGSNVIIGTGFYIYSLDAPETDGPVGVAFLAKALQTLGFDVSIVSDK
;
A
#
# COMPACT_ATOMS: atom_id res chain seq x y z
N MET A 1 -9.69 8.29 17.04
CA MET A 1 -9.62 8.20 15.58
C MET A 1 -8.14 8.12 15.21
N SER A 2 -7.67 6.90 14.96
CA SER A 2 -6.31 6.62 14.48
C SER A 2 -6.24 6.62 12.95
N ILE A 3 -5.03 6.50 12.38
CA ILE A 3 -4.87 6.34 10.92
C ILE A 3 -5.57 5.06 10.45
N GLU A 4 -5.46 3.99 11.24
CA GLU A 4 -6.12 2.70 11.00
C GLU A 4 -7.65 2.85 10.97
N ASP A 5 -8.23 3.71 11.82
CA ASP A 5 -9.67 4.00 11.77
C ASP A 5 -10.05 4.71 10.46
N ILE A 6 -9.24 5.69 10.04
CA ILE A 6 -9.50 6.50 8.84
C ILE A 6 -9.43 5.64 7.57
N ILE A 7 -8.42 4.79 7.42
CA ILE A 7 -8.26 3.99 6.19
C ILE A 7 -9.29 2.85 6.10
N LEU A 8 -9.88 2.43 7.23
CA LEU A 8 -10.89 1.37 7.26
C LEU A 8 -12.33 1.90 7.25
N GLN A 9 -12.55 3.22 7.42
CA GLN A 9 -13.88 3.80 7.63
C GLN A 9 -14.88 3.57 6.48
N ASN A 10 -14.38 3.37 5.26
CA ASN A 10 -15.18 3.19 4.04
C ASN A 10 -15.02 1.78 3.44
N ASP A 11 -14.68 0.79 4.26
CA ASP A 11 -14.48 -0.58 3.79
C ASP A 11 -15.78 -1.18 3.22
N ASN A 12 -15.73 -1.56 1.95
CA ASN A 12 -16.79 -2.28 1.24
C ASN A 12 -16.35 -3.68 0.77
N ARG A 13 -15.09 -4.08 1.06
CA ARG A 13 -14.46 -5.33 0.61
C ARG A 13 -14.18 -6.31 1.75
N GLY A 14 -14.50 -5.93 2.99
CA GLY A 14 -14.30 -6.75 4.19
C GLY A 14 -12.88 -6.69 4.75
N VAL A 15 -12.05 -5.74 4.29
CA VAL A 15 -10.66 -5.57 4.75
C VAL A 15 -10.61 -5.24 6.25
N SER A 16 -11.58 -4.50 6.77
CA SER A 16 -11.70 -4.15 8.18
C SER A 16 -11.77 -5.36 9.11
N GLN A 17 -12.23 -6.52 8.61
CA GLN A 17 -12.29 -7.77 9.38
C GLN A 17 -10.91 -8.31 9.75
N LEU A 18 -9.87 -7.92 9.01
CA LEU A 18 -8.49 -8.30 9.30
C LEU A 18 -7.93 -7.54 10.51
N ARG A 19 -8.52 -6.40 10.89
CA ARG A 19 -8.00 -5.55 11.98
C ARG A 19 -7.82 -6.31 13.29
N LYS A 20 -8.74 -7.21 13.64
CA LYS A 20 -8.67 -8.02 14.86
C LYS A 20 -7.48 -8.98 14.92
N HIS A 21 -6.81 -9.19 13.78
CA HIS A 21 -5.63 -10.05 13.63
C HIS A 21 -4.33 -9.24 13.47
N LEU A 22 -4.39 -7.90 13.54
CA LEU A 22 -3.25 -7.00 13.37
C LEU A 22 -2.98 -6.23 14.68
N PRO A 23 -1.75 -5.73 14.88
CA PRO A 23 -1.45 -4.77 15.94
C PRO A 23 -2.36 -3.54 15.84
N GLU A 24 -2.68 -2.89 16.96
CA GLU A 24 -3.58 -1.72 16.95
C GLU A 24 -3.03 -0.53 16.14
N ASN A 25 -1.70 -0.45 16.02
CA ASN A 25 -0.93 0.60 15.36
C ASN A 25 -0.18 0.10 14.11
N PHE A 26 -0.79 -0.84 13.37
CA PHE A 26 -0.14 -1.53 12.25
C PHE A 26 0.41 -0.60 11.16
N CYS A 27 -0.16 0.61 10.96
CA CYS A 27 0.39 1.58 10.01
C CYS A 27 1.74 2.12 10.50
N MET A 28 1.82 2.50 11.77
CA MET A 28 3.04 3.05 12.38
C MET A 28 4.15 1.99 12.44
N GLU A 29 3.83 0.77 12.86
CA GLU A 29 4.82 -0.32 12.90
C GLU A 29 5.39 -0.63 11.50
N THR A 30 4.52 -0.62 10.48
CA THR A 30 4.94 -0.86 9.09
C THR A 30 5.84 0.27 8.60
N ALA A 31 5.48 1.52 8.85
CA ALA A 31 6.28 2.67 8.47
C ALA A 31 7.67 2.62 9.13
N GLN A 32 7.74 2.32 10.43
CA GLN A 32 9.01 2.21 11.14
C GLN A 32 9.89 1.06 10.61
N LYS A 33 9.30 -0.10 10.31
CA LYS A 33 10.02 -1.23 9.68
C LYS A 33 10.59 -0.84 8.32
N LEU A 34 9.82 -0.11 7.51
CA LEU A 34 10.28 0.35 6.21
C LEU A 34 11.47 1.32 6.35
N LEU A 35 11.36 2.31 7.24
CA LEU A 35 12.43 3.30 7.48
C LEU A 35 13.73 2.67 8.00
N ASN A 36 13.64 1.50 8.64
CA ASN A 36 14.79 0.80 9.21
C ASN A 36 15.49 -0.16 8.21
N ASN A 37 14.95 -0.36 7.01
CA ASN A 37 15.38 -1.39 6.06
C ASN A 37 16.03 -0.84 4.77
N GLY A 38 16.91 0.16 4.91
CA GLY A 38 17.64 0.76 3.81
C GLY A 38 16.79 1.69 2.94
N SER A 39 17.39 2.25 1.89
CA SER A 39 16.78 3.29 1.06
C SER A 39 16.29 2.81 -0.32
N ASN A 40 16.51 1.54 -0.67
CA ASN A 40 16.09 0.98 -1.95
C ASN A 40 14.78 0.21 -1.78
N VAL A 41 13.73 0.61 -2.49
CA VAL A 41 12.39 0.03 -2.36
C VAL A 41 11.87 -0.41 -3.72
N ILE A 42 11.38 -1.64 -3.79
CA ILE A 42 10.62 -2.16 -4.92
C ILE A 42 9.15 -2.23 -4.51
N ILE A 43 8.26 -1.61 -5.29
CA ILE A 43 6.81 -1.66 -5.06
C ILE A 43 6.16 -2.41 -6.21
N GLY A 44 5.49 -3.52 -5.89
CA GLY A 44 4.68 -4.29 -6.83
C GLY A 44 3.23 -3.81 -6.85
N THR A 45 2.65 -3.68 -8.05
CA THR A 45 1.21 -3.46 -8.25
C THR A 45 0.74 -4.17 -9.51
N GLY A 46 -0.53 -3.99 -9.87
CA GLY A 46 -1.15 -4.68 -11.00
C GLY A 46 -1.95 -5.90 -10.58
N PHE A 47 -3.18 -5.97 -11.04
CA PHE A 47 -4.05 -7.12 -10.84
C PHE A 47 -4.90 -7.34 -12.09
N TYR A 48 -4.55 -8.33 -12.91
CA TYR A 48 -5.23 -8.56 -14.18
C TYR A 48 -6.64 -9.14 -13.99
N ILE A 49 -7.65 -8.47 -14.53
CA ILE A 49 -9.04 -8.97 -14.52
C ILE A 49 -9.33 -9.61 -15.88
N TYR A 50 -9.26 -10.94 -15.91
CA TYR A 50 -9.45 -11.73 -17.14
C TYR A 50 -10.76 -11.43 -17.88
N SER A 51 -11.87 -11.26 -17.15
CA SER A 51 -13.19 -10.99 -17.76
C SER A 51 -13.28 -9.62 -18.44
N LEU A 52 -12.35 -8.71 -18.15
CA LEU A 52 -12.31 -7.35 -18.70
C LEU A 52 -11.13 -7.14 -19.65
N ASP A 53 -10.25 -8.13 -19.81
CA ASP A 53 -9.00 -8.05 -20.58
C ASP A 53 -8.17 -6.80 -20.19
N ALA A 54 -8.17 -6.46 -18.89
CA ALA A 54 -7.62 -5.20 -18.39
C ALA A 54 -7.15 -5.33 -16.93
N PRO A 55 -6.17 -4.50 -16.49
CA PRO A 55 -5.80 -4.38 -15.09
C PRO A 55 -6.90 -3.75 -14.23
N GLU A 56 -7.02 -4.20 -12.97
CA GLU A 56 -7.79 -3.55 -11.92
C GLU A 56 -7.22 -2.15 -11.64
N THR A 57 -8.08 -1.21 -11.27
CA THR A 57 -7.70 0.17 -10.94
C THR A 57 -7.28 0.36 -9.48
N ASP A 58 -7.60 -0.60 -8.61
CA ASP A 58 -7.13 -0.64 -7.23
C ASP A 58 -5.66 -1.08 -7.17
N GLY A 59 -4.84 -0.35 -6.41
CA GLY A 59 -3.39 -0.54 -6.34
C GLY A 59 -2.58 0.58 -6.99
N PRO A 60 -2.63 0.80 -8.32
CA PRO A 60 -1.74 1.74 -9.02
C PRO A 60 -1.72 3.16 -8.44
N VAL A 61 -2.89 3.68 -8.06
CA VAL A 61 -3.00 5.02 -7.44
C VAL A 61 -2.29 5.05 -6.08
N GLY A 62 -2.50 4.03 -5.24
CA GLY A 62 -1.85 3.94 -3.93
C GLY A 62 -0.32 3.84 -4.06
N VAL A 63 0.16 3.07 -5.03
CA VAL A 63 1.60 2.97 -5.34
C VAL A 63 2.18 4.28 -5.83
N ALA A 64 1.47 5.05 -6.66
CA ALA A 64 1.95 6.35 -7.11
C ALA A 64 2.18 7.33 -5.93
N PHE A 65 1.26 7.38 -4.97
CA PHE A 65 1.41 8.24 -3.78
C PHE A 65 2.48 7.72 -2.81
N LEU A 66 2.55 6.40 -2.59
CA LEU A 66 3.58 5.80 -1.73
C LEU A 66 4.98 6.03 -2.31
N ALA A 67 5.16 5.80 -3.61
CA ALA A 67 6.42 6.06 -4.29
C ALA A 67 6.82 7.53 -4.17
N LYS A 68 5.87 8.46 -4.38
CA LYS A 68 6.13 9.89 -4.23
C LYS A 68 6.55 10.27 -2.81
N ALA A 69 5.89 9.71 -1.80
CA ALA A 69 6.22 9.95 -0.40
C ALA A 69 7.65 9.44 -0.08
N LEU A 70 7.98 8.22 -0.48
CA LEU A 70 9.31 7.61 -0.27
C LEU A 70 10.42 8.36 -1.00
N GLN A 71 10.20 8.74 -2.26
CA GLN A 71 11.14 9.56 -3.03
C GLN A 71 11.38 10.93 -2.36
N THR A 72 10.35 11.52 -1.76
CA THR A 72 10.48 12.80 -1.02
C THR A 72 11.32 12.63 0.25
N LEU A 73 11.37 11.42 0.82
CA LEU A 73 12.21 11.05 1.96
C LEU A 73 13.62 10.58 1.54
N GLY A 74 13.96 10.63 0.25
CA GLY A 74 15.30 10.26 -0.26
C GLY A 74 15.49 8.78 -0.59
N PHE A 75 14.41 8.00 -0.70
CA PHE A 75 14.47 6.61 -1.12
C PHE A 75 14.60 6.49 -2.65
N ASP A 76 15.32 5.47 -3.11
CA ASP A 76 15.32 5.03 -4.50
C ASP A 76 14.20 4.00 -4.69
N VAL A 77 13.23 4.32 -5.54
CA VAL A 77 11.98 3.56 -5.68
C VAL A 77 11.83 3.04 -7.11
N SER A 78 11.72 1.72 -7.23
CA SER A 78 11.36 1.02 -8.47
C SER A 78 9.95 0.47 -8.38
N ILE A 79 9.12 0.71 -9.41
CA ILE A 79 7.75 0.18 -9.49
C ILE A 79 7.73 -0.96 -10.50
N VAL A 80 7.13 -2.07 -10.12
CA VAL A 80 6.88 -3.23 -10.98
C VAL A 80 5.38 -3.42 -11.11
N SER A 81 4.87 -3.42 -12.34
CA SER A 81 3.46 -3.69 -12.66
C SER A 81 3.37 -4.69 -13.80
N ASP A 82 2.18 -5.23 -14.00
CA ASP A 82 1.77 -5.87 -15.26
C ASP A 82 1.90 -4.92 -16.47
N LYS A 83 1.86 -5.52 -17.67
CA LYS A 83 2.20 -4.87 -18.94
C LYS A 83 1.01 -4.17 -19.58
#